data_AF-A0A1H8J1P8-F1
#
_entry.id   AF-A0A1H8J1P8-F1
#
_cell.length_a   1.000
_cell.length_b   1.000
_cell.length_c   1.000
_cell.angle_alpha   90.00
_cell.angle_beta   90.00
_cell.angle_gamma   90.00
#
_symmetry.space_group_name_H-M   'P 1'
#
loop_
_entity.id
_entity.type
_entity.pdbx_description
1 polymer ?
#
loop_
_entity_poly.entity_id
_entity_poly.type
_entity_poly.pdbx_seq_one_letter_code
_entity_poly.pdbx_strand_id
1 'polypeptide(L)'
;MGLPALGLVAVIVALRGRSWGYFALPYLGLFMLAYLAGLILLALLRFGPDRLRALVAAVAVYAITPFTPLTGPLVRYPYHVVRCGDLPVVASRFSGSYSVPGDEYYSVTPFDDGFFCEEKEAEAARYHRFV
;
A
#
# COMPACT_ATOMS: atom_id res chain seq x y z
N MET A 1 -5.29 0.38 -15.43
CA MET A 1 -6.47 -0.47 -15.14
C MET A 1 -6.38 -1.71 -16.04
N GLY A 2 -5.75 -2.82 -15.62
CA GLY A 2 -5.55 -3.94 -16.55
C GLY A 2 -4.92 -5.23 -16.02
N LEU A 3 -4.72 -5.37 -14.70
CA LEU A 3 -4.11 -6.56 -14.09
C LEU A 3 -5.06 -7.54 -13.36
N PRO A 4 -6.31 -7.21 -12.95
CA PRO A 4 -7.15 -8.20 -12.25
C PRO A 4 -7.77 -9.23 -13.19
N ALA A 5 -7.83 -8.97 -14.50
CA ALA A 5 -8.48 -9.88 -15.45
C ALA A 5 -7.69 -11.18 -15.67
N LEU A 6 -6.35 -11.12 -15.68
CA LEU A 6 -5.51 -12.32 -15.89
C LEU A 6 -5.57 -13.29 -14.71
N GLY A 7 -5.58 -12.78 -13.47
CA GLY A 7 -5.74 -13.60 -12.27
C GLY A 7 -7.11 -14.27 -12.21
N LEU A 8 -8.17 -13.56 -12.60
CA LEU A 8 -9.54 -14.07 -12.59
C LEU A 8 -9.76 -15.11 -13.70
N VAL A 9 -9.16 -14.93 -14.88
CA VAL A 9 -9.16 -15.92 -15.96
C VAL A 9 -8.39 -17.18 -15.53
N ALA A 10 -7.24 -17.06 -14.87
CA ALA A 10 -6.49 -18.21 -14.37
C ALA A 10 -7.27 -19.01 -13.33
N VAL A 11 -8.01 -18.34 -12.44
CA VAL A 11 -8.88 -18.99 -11.44
C VAL A 11 -10.09 -19.65 -12.11
N ILE A 12 -10.73 -19.01 -13.08
CA ILE A 12 -11.85 -19.58 -13.84
C ILE A 12 -11.40 -20.82 -14.64
N VAL A 13 -10.22 -20.77 -15.25
CA VAL A 13 -9.63 -21.90 -15.98
C VAL A 13 -9.23 -23.04 -15.02
N ALA A 14 -8.70 -22.72 -13.84
CA ALA A 14 -8.36 -23.71 -12.81
C ALA A 14 -9.60 -24.41 -12.20
N LEU A 15 -10.73 -23.70 -12.10
CA LEU A 15 -12.00 -24.25 -11.60
C LEU A 15 -12.72 -25.13 -12.64
N ARG A 16 -12.45 -24.97 -13.94
CA ARG A 16 -13.22 -25.63 -15.01
C ARG A 16 -12.77 -27.05 -15.38
N GLY A 17 -11.97 -27.70 -14.53
CA GLY A 17 -11.84 -29.15 -14.53
C GLY A 17 -11.22 -29.76 -15.79
N ARG A 18 -9.93 -29.50 -16.07
CA ARG A 18 -9.10 -30.43 -16.85
C ARG A 18 -7.60 -30.17 -16.64
N SER A 19 -7.05 -30.81 -15.60
CA SER A 19 -5.63 -31.00 -15.28
C SER A 19 -4.92 -29.91 -14.44
N TRP A 20 -5.17 -29.97 -13.12
CA TRP A 20 -4.40 -29.22 -12.10
C TRP A 20 -2.88 -29.39 -12.21
N GLY A 21 -2.39 -30.54 -12.71
CA GLY A 21 -0.95 -30.81 -12.88
C GLY A 21 -0.22 -29.87 -13.85
N TYR A 22 -0.88 -29.43 -14.94
CA TYR A 22 -0.24 -28.56 -15.93
C TYR A 22 -0.14 -27.10 -15.48
N PHE A 23 -1.01 -26.66 -14.56
CA PHE A 23 -0.90 -25.34 -13.93
C PHE A 23 -0.01 -25.37 -12.68
N ALA A 24 -0.06 -26.45 -11.89
CA ALA A 24 0.70 -26.57 -10.65
C ALA A 24 2.21 -26.58 -10.88
N LEU A 25 2.72 -27.31 -11.89
CA LEU A 25 4.15 -27.39 -12.18
C LEU A 25 4.80 -26.04 -12.53
N PRO A 26 4.32 -25.27 -13.52
CA PRO A 26 4.90 -23.97 -13.81
C PRO A 26 4.68 -22.96 -12.68
N TYR A 27 3.55 -23.04 -11.97
CA TYR A 27 3.31 -22.20 -10.79
C TYR A 27 4.31 -22.48 -9.67
N LEU A 28 4.54 -23.75 -9.32
CA LEU A 28 5.55 -24.16 -8.33
C LEU A 28 6.97 -23.78 -8.77
N GLY A 29 7.28 -23.92 -10.06
CA GLY A 29 8.55 -23.46 -10.62
C GLY A 29 8.76 -21.95 -10.44
N LEU A 30 7.76 -21.15 -10.80
CA LEU A 30 7.79 -19.69 -10.59
C LEU A 30 7.87 -19.33 -9.10
N PHE A 31 7.14 -20.04 -8.24
CA PHE A 31 7.17 -19.83 -6.79
C PHE A 31 8.57 -20.13 -6.21
N MET A 32 9.18 -21.24 -6.60
CA MET A 32 10.54 -21.60 -6.20
C MET A 32 11.57 -20.57 -6.68
N LEU A 33 11.46 -20.09 -7.92
CA LEU A 33 12.33 -19.03 -8.45
C LEU A 33 12.18 -17.73 -7.66
N ALA A 34 10.94 -17.32 -7.38
CA ALA A 34 10.66 -16.13 -6.58
C ALA A 34 11.22 -16.27 -5.15
N TYR A 35 11.07 -17.45 -4.54
CA TYR A 35 11.60 -17.75 -3.22
C TYR A 35 13.14 -17.68 -3.19
N LEU A 36 13.82 -18.31 -4.16
CA LEU A 36 15.27 -18.27 -4.27
C LEU A 36 15.78 -16.84 -4.51
N ALA A 37 15.12 -16.07 -5.38
CA ALA A 37 15.44 -14.67 -5.61
C ALA A 37 15.33 -13.85 -4.32
N GLY A 38 14.26 -14.06 -3.54
CA GLY A 38 14.09 -13.44 -2.22
C GLY A 38 15.20 -13.79 -1.24
N LEU A 39 15.60 -15.07 -1.16
CA LEU A 39 16.70 -15.51 -0.31
C LEU A 39 18.05 -14.91 -0.71
N ILE A 40 18.34 -14.83 -2.02
CA ILE A 40 19.56 -14.20 -2.53
C ILE A 40 19.57 -12.71 -2.17
N LEU A 41 18.45 -12.01 -2.37
CA LEU A 41 18.32 -10.61 -2.00
C LEU A 41 18.58 -10.39 -0.50
N LEU A 42 18.01 -11.25 0.34
CA LEU A 42 18.19 -11.21 1.80
C LEU A 42 19.65 -11.49 2.20
N ALA A 43 20.30 -12.46 1.54
CA ALA A 43 21.70 -12.77 1.75
C ALA A 43 22.61 -11.59 1.36
N LEU A 44 22.34 -10.94 0.23
CA LEU A 44 23.06 -9.73 -0.20
C LEU A 44 22.88 -8.57 0.78
N LEU A 45 21.67 -8.38 1.30
CA LEU A 45 21.39 -7.36 2.33
C LEU A 45 22.06 -7.67 3.67
N ARG A 46 22.20 -8.94 4.05
CA ARG A 46 22.74 -9.34 5.35
C ARG A 46 24.26 -9.50 5.38
N PHE A 47 24.86 -9.94 4.28
CA PHE A 47 26.27 -10.31 4.21
C PHE A 47 27.07 -9.49 3.19
N GLY A 48 26.41 -8.71 2.31
CA GLY A 48 27.09 -7.87 1.34
C GLY A 48 27.86 -6.71 1.98
N PRO A 49 28.81 -6.09 1.26
CA PRO A 49 29.42 -4.83 1.68
C PRO A 49 28.41 -3.67 1.59
N ASP A 50 28.59 -2.62 2.39
CA ASP A 50 27.58 -1.55 2.57
C ASP A 50 27.09 -0.91 1.26
N ARG A 51 28.00 -0.70 0.30
CA ARG A 51 27.65 -0.15 -1.02
C ARG A 51 26.71 -1.08 -1.81
N LEU A 52 26.95 -2.39 -1.73
CA LEU A 52 26.13 -3.39 -2.41
C LEU A 52 24.76 -3.52 -1.74
N ARG A 53 24.72 -3.46 -0.40
CA ARG A 53 23.45 -3.44 0.36
C ARG A 53 22.59 -2.24 -0.02
N ALA A 54 23.16 -1.05 -0.08
CA ALA A 54 22.45 0.17 -0.43
C ALA A 54 21.86 0.09 -1.84
N LEU A 55 22.63 -0.40 -2.81
CA LEU A 55 22.18 -0.59 -4.19
C LEU A 55 21.04 -1.63 -4.29
N VAL A 56 21.20 -2.78 -3.62
CA VAL A 56 20.18 -3.85 -3.60
C VAL A 56 18.90 -3.36 -2.92
N ALA A 57 19.00 -2.62 -1.82
CA ALA A 57 17.85 -2.03 -1.14
C ALA A 57 17.12 -1.02 -2.04
N ALA A 58 17.85 -0.13 -2.71
CA ALA A 58 17.26 0.86 -3.63
C ALA A 58 16.52 0.18 -4.80
N VAL A 59 17.14 -0.83 -5.41
CA VAL A 59 16.51 -1.61 -6.50
C VAL A 59 15.28 -2.37 -6.01
N ALA A 60 15.36 -2.99 -4.82
CA ALA A 60 14.23 -3.70 -4.24
C ALA A 60 13.06 -2.75 -3.95
N VAL A 61 13.32 -1.58 -3.35
CA VAL A 61 12.30 -0.56 -3.11
C VAL A 61 11.68 -0.12 -4.44
N TYR A 62 12.48 0.20 -5.45
CA TYR A 62 11.98 0.61 -6.77
C TYR A 62 11.16 -0.48 -7.48
N ALA A 63 11.56 -1.74 -7.33
CA ALA A 63 10.83 -2.87 -7.91
C ALA A 63 9.51 -3.14 -7.18
N ILE A 64 9.45 -2.87 -5.87
CA ILE A 64 8.27 -3.12 -5.04
C ILE A 64 7.28 -1.95 -5.09
N THR A 65 7.74 -0.69 -5.18
CA THR A 65 6.89 0.51 -5.23
C THR A 65 5.73 0.51 -6.24
N PRO A 66 5.80 -0.10 -7.44
CA PRO A 66 4.63 -0.18 -8.33
C PRO A 66 3.60 -1.24 -7.90
N PHE A 67 4.00 -2.24 -7.10
CA PHE A 67 3.15 -3.35 -6.67
C PHE A 67 2.67 -3.25 -5.23
N THR A 68 3.42 -2.57 -4.36
CA THR A 68 2.86 -2.02 -3.13
C THR A 68 2.22 -0.73 -3.55
N PRO A 69 0.89 -0.68 -3.73
CA PRO A 69 0.26 0.60 -3.81
C PRO A 69 0.69 1.33 -2.53
N LEU A 70 1.36 2.46 -2.71
CA LEU A 70 1.46 3.48 -1.68
C LEU A 70 0.04 4.05 -1.45
N THR A 71 -0.98 3.19 -1.32
CA THR A 71 -2.34 3.46 -0.86
C THR A 71 -2.38 3.61 0.65
N GLY A 72 -1.22 3.73 1.28
CA GLY A 72 -1.11 4.27 2.61
C GLY A 72 -1.86 5.59 2.66
N PRO A 73 -2.68 5.82 3.68
CA PRO A 73 -3.42 7.07 3.80
C PRO A 73 -2.56 8.33 3.69
N LEU A 74 -1.32 8.24 4.18
CA LEU A 74 -0.29 9.28 4.09
C LEU A 74 0.00 9.77 2.66
N VAL A 75 -0.26 8.97 1.62
CA VAL A 75 -0.04 9.40 0.23
C VAL A 75 -1.23 10.20 -0.31
N ARG A 76 -2.41 10.05 0.30
CA ARG A 76 -3.59 10.88 -0.04
C ARG A 76 -3.52 12.26 0.59
N TYR A 77 -2.79 12.41 1.69
CA TYR A 77 -2.62 13.69 2.38
C TYR A 77 -2.10 14.82 1.46
N PRO A 78 -0.95 14.68 0.77
CA PRO A 78 -0.45 15.77 -0.10
C PRO A 78 -1.41 16.11 -1.25
N TYR A 79 -2.16 15.12 -1.76
CA TYR A 79 -3.21 15.38 -2.75
C TYR A 79 -4.33 16.27 -2.18
N HIS A 80 -4.73 16.05 -0.93
CA HIS A 80 -5.78 16.85 -0.29
C HIS A 80 -5.28 18.25 0.09
N VAL A 81 -4.01 18.41 0.48
CA VAL A 81 -3.40 19.74 0.67
C VAL A 81 -3.49 20.57 -0.62
N VAL A 82 -3.13 19.97 -1.76
CA VAL A 82 -3.22 20.67 -3.06
C VAL A 82 -4.67 20.94 -3.47
N ARG A 83 -5.57 19.98 -3.23
CA ARG A 83 -6.99 20.11 -3.61
C ARG A 83 -7.74 21.14 -2.76
N CYS A 84 -7.49 21.19 -1.45
CA CYS A 84 -8.14 22.11 -0.53
C CYS A 84 -7.47 23.50 -0.52
N GLY A 85 -6.22 23.60 -0.99
CA GLY A 85 -5.44 24.83 -0.98
C GLY A 85 -4.88 25.20 0.40
N ASP A 86 -5.10 24.35 1.40
CA ASP A 86 -4.64 24.49 2.78
C ASP A 86 -4.54 23.10 3.43
N LEU A 87 -4.09 23.03 4.69
CA LEU A 87 -4.07 21.82 5.50
C LEU A 87 -5.50 21.24 5.59
N PRO A 88 -5.72 19.95 5.26
CA PRO A 88 -7.03 19.34 5.35
C PRO A 88 -7.39 19.00 6.79
N VAL A 89 -8.70 18.84 7.05
CA VAL A 89 -9.22 18.15 8.24
C VAL A 89 -8.85 16.67 8.12
N VAL A 90 -8.28 16.13 9.19
CA VAL A 90 -7.71 14.77 9.23
C VAL A 90 -8.58 13.91 10.12
N ALA A 91 -9.04 12.77 9.61
CA ALA A 91 -9.89 11.84 10.33
C ALA A 91 -9.32 10.42 10.31
N SER A 92 -9.56 9.68 11.39
CA SER A 92 -9.19 8.28 11.49
C SER A 92 -10.42 7.41 11.76
N ARG A 93 -10.64 6.39 10.93
CA ARG A 93 -11.61 5.32 11.23
C ARG A 93 -11.21 4.48 12.44
N PHE A 94 -9.95 4.48 12.83
CA PHE A 94 -9.49 3.74 13.99
C PHE A 94 -9.99 4.38 15.29
N SER A 95 -9.88 5.72 15.41
CA SER A 95 -10.41 6.45 16.56
C SER A 95 -11.88 6.87 16.41
N GLY A 96 -12.40 6.91 15.17
CA GLY A 96 -13.71 7.49 14.87
C GLY A 96 -13.74 9.01 15.04
N SER A 97 -12.57 9.66 15.10
CA SER A 97 -12.44 11.09 15.36
C SER A 97 -11.75 11.86 14.24
N TYR A 98 -11.92 13.18 14.22
CA TYR A 98 -11.24 14.11 13.32
C TYR A 98 -10.57 15.26 14.08
N SER A 99 -9.49 15.82 13.52
CA SER A 99 -8.79 17.01 14.04
C SER A 99 -8.74 18.10 12.97
N VAL A 100 -8.92 19.34 13.38
CA VAL A 100 -8.95 20.52 12.48
C VAL A 100 -7.59 21.21 12.49
N PRO A 101 -7.10 21.72 11.35
CA PRO A 101 -5.89 22.54 11.33
C PRO A 101 -5.98 23.70 12.31
N GLY A 102 -5.02 23.79 13.24
CA GLY A 102 -5.00 24.79 14.29
C GLY A 102 -5.43 24.29 15.68
N ASP A 103 -6.00 23.09 15.78
CA ASP A 103 -6.20 22.42 17.08
C ASP A 103 -4.84 22.04 17.71
N GLU A 104 -4.74 22.05 19.04
CA GLU A 104 -3.51 21.73 19.79
C GLU A 104 -2.93 20.34 19.44
N TYR A 105 -3.82 19.40 19.12
CA TYR A 105 -3.47 18.01 18.81
C TYR A 105 -3.51 17.67 17.32
N TYR A 106 -3.49 18.67 16.43
CA TYR A 106 -3.46 18.41 14.99
C TYR A 106 -2.20 17.63 14.61
N SER A 107 -2.40 16.39 14.17
CA SER A 107 -1.32 15.52 13.69
C SER A 107 -1.81 14.61 12.57
N VAL A 108 -0.87 14.20 11.72
CA VAL A 108 -1.11 13.25 10.64
C VAL A 108 -0.29 12.00 10.90
N THR A 109 -0.98 10.88 11.04
CA THR A 109 -0.43 9.57 11.36
C THR A 109 -0.74 8.58 10.23
N PRO A 110 -0.04 7.44 10.18
CA PRO A 110 -0.38 6.37 9.25
C PRO A 110 -1.79 5.78 9.41
N PHE A 111 -2.47 6.07 10.53
CA PHE A 111 -3.82 5.57 10.85
C PHE A 111 -4.93 6.53 10.42
N ASP A 112 -4.60 7.72 9.95
CA ASP A 112 -5.56 8.71 9.49
C ASP A 112 -5.91 8.46 8.04
N ASP A 113 -7.16 8.08 7.77
CA ASP A 113 -7.60 7.58 6.47
C ASP A 113 -8.72 8.38 5.80
N GLY A 114 -9.26 9.37 6.50
CA GLY A 114 -10.14 10.40 5.98
C GLY A 114 -9.41 11.75 5.89
N PHE A 115 -9.46 12.39 4.72
CA PHE A 115 -8.96 13.75 4.52
C PHE A 115 -10.07 14.58 3.88
N PHE A 116 -10.40 15.71 4.48
CA PHE A 116 -11.53 16.55 4.11
C PHE A 116 -11.10 18.00 4.00
N CYS A 117 -11.76 18.78 3.14
CA CYS A 117 -11.46 20.21 3.03
C CYS A 117 -12.20 21.02 4.10
N GLU A 118 -13.37 20.54 4.55
CA GLU A 118 -14.18 21.19 5.57
C GLU A 118 -14.56 20.23 6.70
N GLU A 119 -14.74 20.78 7.91
CA GLU A 119 -15.20 20.04 9.10
C GLU A 119 -16.56 19.35 8.85
N LYS A 120 -17.46 20.03 8.13
CA LYS A 120 -18.79 19.51 7.76
C LYS A 120 -18.73 18.21 6.95
N GLU A 121 -17.70 18.02 6.12
CA GLU A 121 -17.54 16.79 5.35
C GLU A 121 -17.16 15.61 6.26
N ALA A 122 -16.34 15.86 7.28
CA ALA A 122 -15.98 14.87 8.30
C ALA A 122 -17.18 14.49 9.18
N GLU A 123 -17.99 15.48 9.58
CA GLU A 123 -19.23 15.24 10.33
C GLU A 123 -20.26 14.47 9.51
N ALA A 124 -20.43 14.82 8.23
CA ALA A 124 -21.30 14.09 7.31
C ALA A 124 -20.85 12.63 7.12
N ALA A 125 -19.55 12.38 7.20
CA ALA A 125 -18.96 11.04 7.21
C ALA A 125 -19.02 10.34 8.58
N ARG A 126 -19.70 10.94 9.57
CA ARG A 126 -19.94 10.43 10.93
C ARG A 126 -18.69 10.29 11.79
N TYR A 127 -17.69 11.15 11.59
CA TYR A 127 -16.59 11.31 12.54
C TYR A 127 -16.96 12.34 13.61
N HIS A 128 -16.39 12.19 14.80
CA HIS A 128 -16.57 13.14 15.90
C HIS A 128 -15.32 14.01 16.07
N ARG A 129 -15.47 15.27 16.49
CA ARG A 129 -14.31 16.13 16.74
C ARG A 129 -13.48 15.56 17.87
N PHE A 130 -12.17 15.47 17.65
CA PHE A 130 -11.22 15.20 18.71
C PHE A 130 -11.06 16.47 19.53
N VAL A 131 -11.41 16.40 20.83
CA VAL A 131 -11.33 17.50 21.79
C VAL A 131 -10.15 17.27 22.71
#